data_AF-A0A558ZYL8-F1
#
_entry.id   AF-A0A558ZYL8-F1
#
_cell.length_a   1.000
_cell.length_b   1.000
_cell.length_c   1.000
_cell.angle_alpha   90.00
_cell.angle_beta   90.00
_cell.angle_gamma   90.00
#
_symmetry.space_group_name_H-M   'P 1'
#
loop_
_entity.id
_entity.type
_entity.pdbx_description
1 polymer ?
#
loop_
_entity_poly.entity_id
_entity_poly.type
_entity_poly.pdbx_seq_one_letter_code
_entity_poly.pdbx_strand_id
1 'polypeptide(L)' 'ILIHLTEDAYHVVKDEGYLIMSGIIKDKWDMVRESAESAGFFLETHMVQGEWNACVFKKTKDISGVIGG' A
#
# COMPACT_ATOMS: atom_id res chain seq x y z
N ILE A 1 11.25 8.24 -0.45
CA ILE A 1 10.27 9.32 -0.22
C ILE A 1 8.88 8.74 0.04
N LEU A 2 8.31 7.88 -0.83
CA LEU A 2 6.99 7.25 -0.61
C LEU A 2 6.81 6.61 0.78
N ILE A 3 7.83 5.90 1.28
CA ILE A 3 7.81 5.26 2.61
C ILE A 3 7.74 6.22 3.81
N HIS A 4 8.07 7.51 3.63
CA HIS A 4 7.97 8.48 4.72
C HIS A 4 6.57 9.11 4.79
N LEU A 5 5.73 8.85 3.79
CA LEU A 5 4.39 9.41 3.68
C LEU A 5 3.30 8.41 4.07
N THR A 6 3.63 7.14 4.27
CA THR A 6 2.68 6.08 4.59
C THR A 6 1.99 6.32 5.95
N GLU A 7 2.73 6.77 6.95
CA GLU A 7 2.16 7.13 8.27
C GLU A 7 1.22 8.35 8.17
N ASP A 8 1.65 9.42 7.52
CA ASP A 8 0.82 10.62 7.33
C ASP A 8 -0.42 10.30 6.48
N ALA A 9 -0.26 9.50 5.42
CA ALA A 9 -1.35 9.06 4.58
C ALA A 9 -2.39 8.28 5.39
N TYR A 10 -1.97 7.45 6.35
CA TYR A 10 -2.91 6.72 7.20
C TYR A 10 -3.80 7.66 8.01
N HIS A 11 -3.26 8.77 8.53
CA HIS A 11 -4.04 9.73 9.31
C HIS A 11 -5.01 10.55 8.46
N VAL A 12 -4.66 10.83 7.20
CA VAL A 12 -5.46 11.65 6.29
C VAL A 12 -6.50 10.84 5.53
N VAL A 13 -6.21 9.58 5.20
CA VAL A 13 -7.13 8.67 4.51
C VAL A 13 -8.27 8.30 5.46
N LYS A 14 -9.51 8.47 4.97
CA LYS A 14 -10.72 8.08 5.69
C LYS A 14 -10.79 6.57 5.88
N ASP A 15 -11.57 6.13 6.86
CA ASP A 15 -11.89 4.72 7.02
C ASP A 15 -12.54 4.18 5.72
N GLU A 16 -12.18 2.96 5.34
CA GLU A 16 -12.50 2.32 4.06
C GLU A 16 -11.92 3.03 2.83
N GLY A 17 -11.01 3.99 3.02
CA GLY A 17 -10.33 4.71 1.96
C GLY A 17 -9.19 3.93 1.31
N TYR A 18 -8.78 4.41 0.14
CA TYR A 18 -7.76 3.78 -0.69
C TYR A 18 -6.51 4.65 -0.79
N LEU A 19 -5.35 4.00 -0.74
CA LEU A 19 -4.03 4.57 -1.01
C LEU A 19 -3.47 3.91 -2.26
N ILE A 20 -3.34 4.68 -3.34
CA ILE A 20 -2.77 4.20 -4.60
C ILE A 20 -1.33 4.70 -4.69
N MET A 21 -0.37 3.78 -4.80
CA MET A 21 1.03 4.12 -5.00
C MET A 21 1.55 3.49 -6.29
N SER A 22 2.18 4.29 -7.13
CA SER A 22 2.72 3.89 -8.43
C SER A 22 4.12 4.47 -8.64
N GLY A 23 4.82 4.02 -9.67
CA GLY A 23 6.20 4.44 -9.94
C GLY A 23 7.22 3.78 -9.00
N ILE A 24 6.90 2.58 -8.50
CA ILE A 24 7.78 1.83 -7.60
C ILE A 24 8.66 0.90 -8.44
N ILE A 25 9.98 1.09 -8.37
CA ILE A 25 10.93 0.17 -9.01
C ILE A 25 10.90 -1.17 -8.25
N LYS A 26 10.97 -2.29 -8.97
CA LYS A 26 10.91 -3.66 -8.44
C LYS A 26 11.73 -3.88 -7.17
N ASP A 27 12.97 -3.42 -7.14
CA ASP A 27 13.89 -3.60 -6.01
C ASP A 27 13.48 -2.81 -4.74
N LYS A 28 12.51 -1.89 -4.87
CA LYS A 28 11.97 -1.09 -3.77
C LYS A 28 10.55 -1.50 -3.39
N TRP A 29 9.95 -2.46 -4.08
CA TRP A 29 8.58 -2.92 -3.82
C TRP A 29 8.41 -3.42 -2.40
N ASP A 30 9.24 -4.37 -1.97
CA ASP A 30 9.09 -5.00 -0.65
C ASP A 30 9.13 -3.98 0.49
N MET A 31 10.03 -3.00 0.40
CA MET A 31 10.16 -1.91 1.35
C MET A 31 8.92 -1.00 1.38
N VAL A 32 8.28 -0.74 0.24
CA VAL A 32 7.05 0.07 0.18
C VAL A 32 5.87 -0.71 0.76
N ARG A 33 5.76 -1.99 0.43
CA ARG A 33 4.73 -2.88 0.97
C ARG A 33 4.81 -2.96 2.49
N GLU A 34 5.99 -3.30 3.02
CA GLU A 34 6.19 -3.42 4.47
C GLU A 34 5.87 -2.12 5.21
N SER A 35 6.24 -0.97 4.64
CA SER A 35 5.92 0.33 5.23
C SER A 35 4.41 0.63 5.25
N ALA A 36 3.69 0.30 4.17
CA ALA A 36 2.24 0.50 4.10
C ALA A 36 1.49 -0.46 5.05
N GLU A 37 1.90 -1.73 5.10
CA GLU A 37 1.34 -2.73 6.03
C GLU A 37 1.61 -2.36 7.49
N SER A 38 2.83 -1.88 7.80
CA SER A 38 3.19 -1.41 9.15
C SER A 38 2.40 -0.18 9.58
N ALA A 39 2.02 0.70 8.63
CA ALA A 39 1.14 1.84 8.89
C ALA A 39 -0.32 1.44 9.11
N GLY A 40 -0.70 0.18 8.85
CA GLY A 40 -2.06 -0.34 9.02
C GLY A 40 -2.91 -0.35 7.75
N PHE A 41 -2.29 -0.16 6.58
CA PHE A 41 -2.96 -0.40 5.30
C PHE A 41 -2.85 -1.86 4.88
N PHE A 42 -3.84 -2.35 4.13
CA PHE A 42 -3.83 -3.69 3.58
C PHE A 42 -3.66 -3.68 2.07
N LEU A 43 -2.83 -4.57 1.54
CA LEU A 43 -2.66 -4.71 0.09
C LEU A 43 -3.90 -5.34 -0.54
N GLU A 44 -4.58 -4.56 -1.38
CA GLU A 44 -5.76 -5.03 -2.11
C GLU A 44 -5.40 -5.44 -3.54
N THR A 45 -4.54 -4.67 -4.21
CA THR A 45 -4.11 -4.97 -5.60
C THR A 45 -2.65 -4.64 -5.78
N HIS A 46 -1.92 -5.52 -6.48
CA HIS A 46 -0.56 -5.30 -6.92
C HIS A 46 -0.47 -5.57 -8.42
N MET A 47 -0.02 -4.57 -9.16
CA MET A 47 0.17 -4.61 -10.61
C MET A 47 1.64 -4.39 -10.94
N VAL A 48 2.17 -5.26 -11.81
CA VAL A 48 3.58 -5.23 -12.23
C VAL A 48 3.64 -5.07 -13.74
N GLN A 49 4.42 -4.09 -14.21
CA GLN A 49 4.66 -3.84 -15.62
C GLN A 49 6.16 -3.62 -15.86
N GLY A 50 6.85 -4.68 -16.27
CA GLY A 50 8.31 -4.67 -16.41
C GLY A 50 8.99 -4.46 -15.05
N GLU A 51 9.75 -3.38 -14.92
CA GLU A 51 10.43 -3.00 -13.67
C GLU A 51 9.58 -2.14 -12.73
N TRP A 52 8.38 -1.73 -13.18
CA TRP A 52 7.50 -0.85 -12.45
C TRP A 52 6.40 -1.60 -11.73
N ASN A 53 6.10 -1.16 -10.51
CA ASN A 53 5.07 -1.68 -9.65
C ASN A 53 4.08 -0.55 -9.33
N ALA A 54 2.80 -0.89 -9.37
CA ALA A 54 1.70 -0.08 -8.89
C ALA A 54 0.88 -0.92 -7.91
N CYS A 55 0.39 -0.29 -6.86
CA CYS A 55 -0.28 -0.98 -5.78
C CYS A 55 -1.43 -0.13 -5.24
N VAL A 56 -2.48 -0.82 -4.81
CA VAL A 56 -3.66 -0.25 -4.19
C VAL A 56 -3.75 -0.86 -2.81
N PHE A 57 -3.74 0.02 -1.82
CA PHE A 57 -3.85 -0.29 -0.41
C PHE A 57 -5.18 0.21 0.12
N LYS A 58 -5.81 -0.54 1.02
CA LYS A 58 -7.05 -0.14 1.68
C LYS A 58 -6.83 0.08 3.16
N LYS A 59 -7.33 1.20 3.69
CA LYS A 59 -7.46 1.43 5.13
C LYS A 59 -8.76 0.81 5.58
N THR A 60 -8.72 -0.42 6.05
CA THR A 60 -9.90 -1.12 6.55
C THR A 60 -9.61 -1.77 7.89
N LYS A 61 -10.67 -1.94 8.70
CA LYS A 61 -10.63 -2.76 9.92
C LYS A 61 -11.13 -4.18 9.65
N ASP A 62 -11.69 -4.41 8.46
CA ASP A 62 -12.24 -5.69 8.05
C ASP A 62 -11.31 -6.34 7.02
N ILE A 63 -10.64 -7.40 7.46
CA ILE A 63 -9.62 -8.13 6.70
C ILE A 63 -10.28 -9.14 5.74
N SER A 64 -11.62 -9.26 5.72
CA SER A 64 -12.32 -10.17 4.82
C SER A 64 -12.24 -9.70 3.36
N GLY A 65 -11.14 -10.00 2.67
CA GLY A 65 -10.96 -9.69 1.24
C GLY A 65 -9.56 -9.21 0.83
N VAL A 66 -8.63 -9.05 1.77
CA VAL A 66 -7.27 -8.59 1.47
C VAL A 66 -6.33 -9.77 1.20
N ILE A 67 -5.39 -9.59 0.26
CA ILE A 67 -4.46 -10.64 -0.15
C ILE A 67 -3.33 -10.72 0.88
N GLY A 68 -3.50 -11.55 1.91
CA GLY A 68 -2.45 -11.74 2.93
C GLY A 68 -2.95 -12.05 4.36
N GLY A 69 -4.15 -12.60 4.51
CA GLY A 69 -4.61 -13.16 5.78
C GLY A 69 -3.85 -14.41 6.20
#